data_AF-A0A814A9N5-F1
#
_entry.id   AF-A0A814A9N5-F1
#
_cell.length_a   1.000
_cell.length_b   1.000
_cell.length_c   1.000
_cell.angle_alpha   90.00
_cell.angle_beta   90.00
_cell.angle_gamma   90.00
#
_symmetry.space_group_name_H-M   'P 1'
#
loop_
_entity.id
_entity.type
_entity.pdbx_description
1 polymer ?
#
loop_
_entity_poly.entity_id
_entity_poly.type
_entity_poly.pdbx_seq_one_letter_code
_entity_poly.pdbx_strand_id
1 'polypeptide(L)'
;MSHPSKSQQRFPFRALVHVQRNYRKLPPITQTIRPIEENGSLQSPLSIINVDIKCETPQLNENNFWDKLHEHIASQTLEYNNDHGNQKTPNKIVRIFVSSTFTDFFNEREVLIKKVFPALRDEMEPAGIQIIDCDLRWGVPKDSTTEQTILTCLEELDRCFEDNGQPFFIGLVSDKYGWVPKLNELPKNIIERYRWIDEASITLMEFIHGAFRTHNPNAFFLIRKSENILSNLPDKYKDKFRDKDEFNQSQIQELKNQLPKIFPPEQIFHYDCFYNGLDSSTGRERVKIDGLHEFEEQARKFLIQAIQKWYPANFTNTSSLDTEQKQMNTFLLNKTQYFVDRPNEFSFLFKYITGDHKDLTLISPTDTTSENAQPFLALTGRSGDGKSILLGKFVLNIEEKFQNKFFLFYYFLDGAFHANASHFMLTSLKQKLDKYLEENNLISPKTGERLKITDDTFLSDAIGLLPIPLLIIVDGLDKGDIHHNRKYKEEFPFSNLNELMTDHTYIIISCETNLKLYETILNHIHYNLQLQPLTIEQL
;
A
#
# COMPACT_ATOMS: atom_id res chain seq x y z
N MET A 1 -15.03 15.93 -48.90
CA MET A 1 -15.85 14.72 -48.70
C MET A 1 -14.91 13.53 -48.50
N SER A 2 -15.19 12.66 -47.52
CA SER A 2 -14.68 11.27 -47.36
C SER A 2 -13.32 10.88 -47.97
N HIS A 3 -12.29 10.72 -47.14
CA HIS A 3 -11.10 9.91 -47.45
C HIS A 3 -11.19 8.53 -46.74
N PRO A 4 -11.01 7.40 -47.45
CA PRO A 4 -11.00 6.07 -46.85
C PRO A 4 -9.57 5.50 -46.62
N SER A 5 -9.48 4.64 -45.59
CA SER A 5 -8.58 3.48 -45.42
C SER A 5 -7.12 3.55 -45.90
N LYS A 6 -6.17 3.51 -44.94
CA LYS A 6 -4.80 3.02 -45.17
C LYS A 6 -4.75 1.49 -45.17
N SER A 7 -3.91 0.93 -46.02
CA SER A 7 -3.55 -0.48 -46.12
C SER A 7 -2.54 -0.91 -45.05
N GLN A 8 -2.60 -2.18 -44.63
CA GLN A 8 -1.44 -2.93 -44.14
C GLN A 8 -1.49 -4.36 -44.67
N GLN A 9 -0.31 -4.85 -45.08
CA GLN A 9 -0.12 -6.16 -45.73
C GLN A 9 0.25 -7.24 -44.70
N ARG A 10 0.01 -8.51 -45.09
CA ARG A 10 0.52 -9.72 -44.42
C ARG A 10 2.07 -9.78 -44.57
N PHE A 11 2.87 -10.50 -43.80
CA PHE A 11 2.94 -11.96 -43.59
C PHE A 11 4.13 -12.27 -42.60
N PRO A 12 4.61 -13.52 -42.36
CA PRO A 12 4.37 -14.32 -41.16
C PRO A 12 5.63 -14.53 -40.26
N PHE A 13 5.50 -15.29 -39.18
CA PHE A 13 6.66 -15.97 -38.54
C PHE A 13 6.37 -17.45 -38.26
N ARG A 14 7.38 -18.31 -38.47
CA ARG A 14 7.34 -19.77 -38.29
C ARG A 14 8.76 -20.26 -37.94
N ALA A 15 8.85 -21.39 -37.22
CA ALA A 15 10.08 -22.00 -36.67
C ALA A 15 10.67 -21.24 -35.45
N LEU A 16 11.38 -21.86 -34.50
CA LEU A 16 11.81 -23.26 -34.29
C LEU A 16 11.24 -23.78 -32.93
N VAL A 17 11.32 -25.03 -32.44
CA VAL A 17 11.89 -26.32 -32.91
C VAL A 17 11.05 -27.51 -32.34
N HIS A 18 11.36 -28.76 -32.70
CA HIS A 18 10.84 -29.98 -32.05
C HIS A 18 11.85 -30.57 -31.04
N VAL A 19 11.37 -31.08 -29.89
CA VAL A 19 11.98 -32.25 -29.21
C VAL A 19 10.88 -33.27 -28.91
N GLN A 20 11.17 -34.56 -29.17
CA GLN A 20 10.16 -35.62 -29.19
C GLN A 20 10.00 -36.34 -27.84
N ARG A 21 8.73 -36.61 -27.52
CA ARG A 21 8.17 -37.83 -26.90
C ARG A 21 9.13 -38.78 -26.16
N ASN A 22 8.88 -38.97 -24.87
CA ASN A 22 9.15 -40.22 -24.16
C ASN A 22 7.99 -40.59 -23.21
N TYR A 23 6.90 -41.14 -23.79
CA TYR A 23 5.86 -41.81 -23.00
C TYR A 23 6.28 -43.26 -22.73
N ARG A 24 6.70 -43.57 -21.50
CA ARG A 24 6.78 -44.96 -21.02
C ARG A 24 5.41 -45.42 -20.53
N LYS A 25 5.01 -46.60 -21.00
CA LYS A 25 3.76 -47.27 -20.62
C LYS A 25 3.85 -47.81 -19.19
N LEU A 26 2.72 -47.78 -18.47
CA LEU A 26 2.42 -48.69 -17.36
C LEU A 26 1.12 -49.47 -17.69
N PRO A 27 0.92 -50.69 -17.14
CA PRO A 27 0.09 -51.71 -17.77
C PRO A 27 -1.39 -51.68 -17.35
N PRO A 28 -2.29 -52.36 -18.11
CA PRO A 28 -3.68 -52.53 -17.71
C PRO A 28 -3.82 -53.48 -16.52
N ILE A 29 -4.69 -53.13 -15.56
CA ILE A 29 -5.06 -54.02 -14.45
C ILE A 29 -6.03 -55.08 -15.00
N THR A 30 -5.55 -56.31 -15.11
CA THR A 30 -6.37 -57.50 -15.33
C THR A 30 -7.05 -57.93 -14.03
N GLN A 31 -8.38 -57.93 -13.98
CA GLN A 31 -9.12 -58.70 -12.98
C GLN A 31 -9.37 -60.12 -13.50
N THR A 32 -8.84 -61.10 -12.78
CA THR A 32 -8.92 -62.52 -13.10
C THR A 32 -10.33 -63.05 -12.80
N ILE A 33 -11.12 -63.36 -13.83
CA ILE A 33 -12.35 -64.14 -13.68
C ILE A 33 -11.96 -65.61 -13.48
N ARG A 34 -12.42 -66.22 -12.38
CA ARG A 34 -12.42 -67.68 -12.22
C ARG A 34 -13.80 -68.21 -12.65
N PRO A 35 -13.88 -69.29 -13.45
CA PRO A 35 -15.15 -69.89 -13.79
C PRO A 35 -15.76 -70.61 -12.57
N ILE A 36 -17.07 -70.50 -12.42
CA ILE A 36 -17.86 -71.40 -11.57
C ILE A 36 -18.69 -72.26 -12.53
N GLU A 37 -18.69 -73.56 -12.30
CA GLU A 37 -19.28 -74.57 -13.18
C GLU A 37 -20.80 -74.52 -13.17
N GLU A 38 -21.43 -74.79 -14.32
CA GLU A 38 -22.87 -74.98 -14.43
C GLU A 38 -23.30 -76.28 -13.75
N ASN A 39 -24.35 -76.23 -12.93
CA ASN A 39 -25.17 -77.41 -12.61
C ASN A 39 -26.56 -77.02 -12.08
N GLY A 40 -27.61 -77.56 -12.71
CA GLY A 40 -28.82 -77.98 -11.98
C GLY A 40 -30.02 -77.02 -11.85
N SER A 41 -30.91 -77.10 -12.85
CA SER A 41 -32.38 -77.23 -12.69
C SER A 41 -33.25 -76.18 -11.96
N LEU A 42 -34.20 -75.62 -12.74
CA LEU A 42 -35.61 -75.30 -12.45
C LEU A 42 -36.02 -74.69 -11.08
N GLN A 43 -36.58 -73.47 -11.10
CA GLN A 43 -38.05 -73.24 -11.09
C GLN A 43 -38.44 -71.75 -11.28
N SER A 44 -39.65 -71.51 -11.78
CA SER A 44 -40.32 -70.22 -12.04
C SER A 44 -41.07 -69.67 -10.80
N PRO A 45 -41.72 -68.48 -10.81
CA PRO A 45 -41.77 -67.42 -11.84
C PRO A 45 -41.37 -66.01 -11.33
N LEU A 46 -41.36 -65.04 -12.24
CA LEU A 46 -41.15 -63.61 -11.97
C LEU A 46 -42.25 -63.03 -11.04
N SER A 47 -41.86 -62.53 -9.86
CA SER A 47 -42.62 -61.53 -9.12
C SER A 47 -42.04 -60.14 -9.38
N ILE A 48 -42.87 -59.26 -9.96
CA ILE A 48 -42.51 -57.86 -10.16
C ILE A 48 -42.51 -57.17 -8.80
N ILE A 49 -41.32 -56.80 -8.30
CA ILE A 49 -41.21 -55.85 -7.19
C ILE A 49 -41.07 -54.46 -7.82
N ASN A 50 -42.18 -53.71 -7.86
CA ASN A 50 -42.11 -52.27 -8.05
C ASN A 50 -41.45 -51.66 -6.80
N VAL A 51 -40.15 -51.43 -6.86
CA VAL A 51 -39.51 -50.49 -5.95
C VAL A 51 -39.79 -49.10 -6.49
N ASP A 52 -40.78 -48.42 -5.90
CA ASP A 52 -40.95 -46.97 -6.06
C ASP A 52 -39.72 -46.29 -5.45
N ILE A 53 -38.66 -46.12 -6.25
CA ILE A 53 -37.59 -45.19 -5.94
C ILE A 53 -38.19 -43.79 -6.10
N LYS A 54 -38.77 -43.29 -5.02
CA LYS A 54 -38.92 -41.85 -4.84
C LYS A 54 -37.51 -41.25 -4.92
N CYS A 55 -37.21 -40.64 -6.07
CA CYS A 55 -36.16 -39.64 -6.13
C CYS A 55 -36.61 -38.43 -5.32
N GLU A 56 -36.47 -38.52 -4.00
CA GLU A 56 -36.36 -37.34 -3.15
C GLU A 56 -35.07 -36.63 -3.59
N THR A 57 -35.23 -35.53 -4.31
CA THR A 57 -34.15 -34.58 -4.56
C THR A 57 -33.54 -34.20 -3.22
N PRO A 58 -32.24 -34.43 -2.98
CA PRO A 58 -31.65 -34.11 -1.69
C PRO A 58 -31.75 -32.60 -1.47
N GLN A 59 -32.51 -32.21 -0.44
CA GLN A 59 -32.46 -30.85 0.06
C GLN A 59 -31.02 -30.61 0.56
N LEU A 60 -30.36 -29.60 0.01
CA LEU A 60 -29.05 -29.16 0.47
C LEU A 60 -29.20 -28.66 1.91
N ASN A 61 -28.70 -29.44 2.88
CA ASN A 61 -28.67 -29.02 4.28
C ASN A 61 -27.67 -27.86 4.44
N GLU A 62 -28.21 -26.63 4.54
CA GLU A 62 -27.46 -25.38 4.63
C GLU A 62 -26.43 -25.35 5.78
N ASN A 63 -26.68 -26.12 6.86
CA ASN A 63 -25.76 -26.24 8.01
C ASN A 63 -24.36 -26.78 7.65
N ASN A 64 -24.24 -27.60 6.60
CA ASN A 64 -23.01 -28.36 6.31
C ASN A 64 -21.81 -27.49 5.89
N PHE A 65 -22.01 -26.25 5.44
CA PHE A 65 -20.90 -25.33 5.13
C PHE A 65 -20.36 -24.66 6.39
N TRP A 66 -21.23 -24.06 7.20
CA TRP A 66 -20.83 -23.34 8.41
C TRP A 66 -20.31 -24.28 9.51
N ASP A 67 -20.89 -25.48 9.64
CA ASP A 67 -20.36 -26.51 10.56
C ASP A 67 -18.91 -26.89 10.19
N LYS A 68 -18.62 -27.14 8.90
CA LYS A 68 -17.25 -27.38 8.41
C LYS A 68 -16.32 -26.20 8.64
N LEU A 69 -16.77 -24.97 8.40
CA LEU A 69 -15.99 -23.77 8.66
C LEU A 69 -15.64 -23.67 10.16
N HIS A 70 -16.58 -23.98 11.05
CA HIS A 70 -16.38 -23.95 12.50
C HIS A 70 -15.37 -25.02 12.95
N GLU A 71 -15.49 -26.26 12.46
CA GLU A 71 -14.47 -27.31 12.69
C GLU A 71 -13.09 -26.90 12.16
N HIS A 72 -13.05 -26.27 10.98
CA HIS A 72 -11.82 -25.80 10.33
C HIS A 72 -11.17 -24.62 11.06
N ILE A 73 -11.93 -23.70 11.65
CA ILE A 73 -11.40 -22.63 12.51
C ILE A 73 -10.92 -23.23 13.83
N ALA A 74 -11.75 -24.05 14.51
CA ALA A 74 -11.44 -24.59 15.83
C ALA A 74 -10.16 -25.46 15.85
N SER A 75 -9.93 -26.23 14.79
CA SER A 75 -8.68 -27.00 14.61
C SER A 75 -7.43 -26.13 14.40
N GLN A 76 -7.59 -24.87 13.95
CA GLN A 76 -6.49 -23.97 13.59
C GLN A 76 -6.12 -22.98 14.69
N THR A 77 -7.10 -22.53 15.48
CA THR A 77 -6.83 -21.76 16.70
C THR A 77 -5.91 -22.53 17.66
N LEU A 78 -5.93 -23.87 17.61
CA LEU A 78 -5.02 -24.74 18.36
C LEU A 78 -3.60 -24.82 17.78
N GLU A 79 -3.42 -24.69 16.45
CA GLU A 79 -2.09 -24.67 15.81
C GLU A 79 -1.41 -23.30 16.03
N TYR A 80 -2.13 -22.21 15.76
CA TYR A 80 -1.60 -20.83 15.80
C TYR A 80 -1.03 -20.43 17.17
N ASN A 81 -1.67 -20.86 18.26
CA ASN A 81 -1.22 -20.56 19.62
C ASN A 81 0.12 -21.23 20.01
N ASN A 82 0.63 -22.18 19.23
CA ASN A 82 1.88 -22.89 19.54
C ASN A 82 3.13 -22.29 18.86
N ASP A 83 3.00 -21.46 17.83
CA ASP A 83 4.13 -21.09 16.95
C ASP A 83 4.58 -19.61 17.05
N HIS A 84 3.75 -18.73 17.63
CA HIS A 84 4.00 -17.27 17.61
C HIS A 84 4.02 -16.61 19.00
N GLY A 85 4.96 -17.08 19.84
CA GLY A 85 5.22 -16.54 21.19
C GLY A 85 6.26 -15.41 21.29
N ASN A 86 6.87 -14.96 20.17
CA ASN A 86 7.89 -13.92 20.18
C ASN A 86 7.35 -12.54 19.77
N GLN A 87 7.29 -11.63 20.72
CA GLN A 87 7.03 -10.20 20.47
C GLN A 87 8.18 -9.61 19.64
N LYS A 88 8.00 -9.50 18.32
CA LYS A 88 8.79 -8.56 17.51
C LYS A 88 8.54 -7.15 18.05
N THR A 89 9.57 -6.31 18.06
CA THR A 89 9.40 -4.86 18.26
C THR A 89 8.42 -4.33 17.21
N PRO A 90 7.29 -3.70 17.59
CA PRO A 90 6.30 -3.24 16.62
C PRO A 90 6.93 -2.31 15.59
N ASN A 91 6.83 -2.66 14.31
CA ASN A 91 7.23 -1.77 13.23
C ASN A 91 6.34 -0.52 13.30
N LYS A 92 6.86 0.68 13.08
CA LYS A 92 6.02 1.90 13.09
C LYS A 92 5.16 2.04 11.81
N ILE A 93 4.88 0.93 11.13
CA ILE A 93 4.05 0.85 9.94
C ILE A 93 2.83 -0.01 10.29
N VAL A 94 1.65 0.59 10.21
CA VAL A 94 0.36 -0.07 10.41
C VAL A 94 -0.33 -0.20 9.05
N ARG A 95 -0.43 -1.45 8.57
CA ARG A 95 -1.25 -1.76 7.39
C ARG A 95 -2.70 -2.03 7.80
N ILE A 96 -3.65 -1.39 7.13
CA ILE A 96 -5.10 -1.57 7.34
C ILE A 96 -5.71 -2.20 6.09
N PHE A 97 -6.18 -3.44 6.19
CA PHE A 97 -6.81 -4.17 5.09
C PHE A 97 -8.32 -3.90 5.04
N VAL A 98 -8.86 -3.59 3.86
CA VAL A 98 -10.30 -3.36 3.66
C VAL A 98 -10.90 -4.44 2.76
N SER A 99 -11.63 -5.38 3.38
CA SER A 99 -12.36 -6.45 2.71
C SER A 99 -13.83 -6.08 2.53
N SER A 100 -14.34 -6.23 1.30
CA SER A 100 -15.76 -6.05 0.98
C SER A 100 -16.08 -6.55 -0.43
N THR A 101 -17.36 -6.72 -0.74
CA THR A 101 -17.82 -6.78 -2.13
C THR A 101 -17.54 -5.45 -2.85
N PHE A 102 -17.22 -5.52 -4.15
CA PHE A 102 -16.72 -4.36 -4.91
C PHE A 102 -17.82 -3.44 -5.46
N THR A 103 -18.99 -3.98 -5.83
CA THR A 103 -19.99 -3.25 -6.64
C THR A 103 -20.86 -2.27 -5.87
N ASP A 104 -20.96 -2.46 -4.56
CA ASP A 104 -21.95 -1.82 -3.69
C ASP A 104 -21.35 -1.00 -2.55
N PHE A 105 -20.08 -1.22 -2.18
CA PHE A 105 -19.37 -0.45 -1.15
C PHE A 105 -18.54 0.73 -1.70
N PHE A 106 -18.92 1.27 -2.86
CA PHE A 106 -18.16 2.36 -3.46
C PHE A 106 -18.13 3.61 -2.57
N ASN A 107 -19.29 4.06 -2.06
CA ASN A 107 -19.38 5.31 -1.29
C ASN A 107 -18.69 5.17 0.08
N GLU A 108 -18.83 4.02 0.71
CA GLU A 108 -18.21 3.68 1.99
C GLU A 108 -16.68 3.65 1.88
N ARG A 109 -16.13 2.98 0.86
CA ARG A 109 -14.68 3.03 0.62
C ARG A 109 -14.18 4.42 0.20
N GLU A 110 -15.00 5.25 -0.46
CA GLU A 110 -14.66 6.66 -0.68
C GLU A 110 -14.60 7.44 0.63
N VAL A 111 -15.49 7.18 1.60
CA VAL A 111 -15.43 7.78 2.95
C VAL A 111 -14.18 7.30 3.70
N LEU A 112 -13.82 6.02 3.60
CA LEU A 112 -12.59 5.51 4.18
C LEU A 112 -11.35 6.24 3.63
N ILE A 113 -11.17 6.28 2.30
CA ILE A 113 -10.01 6.92 1.66
C ILE A 113 -9.97 8.44 1.86
N LYS A 114 -11.11 9.14 1.77
CA LYS A 114 -11.14 10.61 1.76
C LYS A 114 -11.25 11.26 3.13
N LYS A 115 -11.57 10.49 4.17
CA LYS A 115 -11.82 11.02 5.51
C LYS A 115 -11.21 10.19 6.63
N VAL A 116 -11.52 8.90 6.70
CA VAL A 116 -11.07 8.05 7.83
C VAL A 116 -9.55 7.86 7.82
N PHE A 117 -8.96 7.42 6.71
CA PHE A 117 -7.50 7.20 6.65
C PHE A 117 -6.66 8.48 6.67
N PRO A 118 -7.07 9.61 6.07
CA PRO A 118 -6.43 10.90 6.28
C PRO A 118 -6.44 11.34 7.75
N ALA A 119 -7.61 11.39 8.40
CA ALA A 119 -7.71 11.77 9.82
C ALA A 119 -6.91 10.82 10.72
N LEU A 120 -6.91 9.51 10.40
CA LEU A 120 -6.10 8.54 11.12
C LEU A 120 -4.59 8.77 10.92
N ARG A 121 -4.13 9.20 9.74
CA ARG A 121 -2.73 9.60 9.55
C ARG A 121 -2.38 10.81 10.44
N ASP A 122 -3.21 11.85 10.43
CA ASP A 122 -3.00 13.06 11.23
C ASP A 122 -2.93 12.76 12.75
N GLU A 123 -3.70 11.78 13.24
CA GLU A 123 -3.70 11.36 14.65
C GLU A 123 -2.53 10.44 15.04
N MET A 124 -1.94 9.77 14.05
CA MET A 124 -0.88 8.76 14.26
C MET A 124 0.51 9.32 13.95
N GLU A 125 0.60 10.42 13.19
CA GLU A 125 1.80 11.21 12.92
C GLU A 125 2.60 11.57 14.19
N PRO A 126 2.00 12.07 15.30
CA PRO A 126 2.79 12.46 16.48
C PRO A 126 3.45 11.27 17.20
N ALA A 127 2.92 10.06 17.01
CA ALA A 127 3.55 8.81 17.47
C ALA A 127 4.60 8.27 16.49
N GLY A 128 4.74 8.89 15.32
CA GLY A 128 5.55 8.44 14.19
C GLY A 128 5.02 7.17 13.53
N ILE A 129 3.73 6.86 13.67
CA ILE A 129 3.10 5.65 13.13
C ILE A 129 2.57 5.94 11.72
N GLN A 130 3.14 5.28 10.72
CA GLN A 130 2.70 5.34 9.33
C GLN A 130 1.45 4.48 9.12
N ILE A 131 0.41 5.03 8.51
CA ILE A 131 -0.79 4.28 8.09
C ILE A 131 -0.71 3.97 6.59
N ILE A 132 -0.78 2.68 6.25
CA ILE A 132 -0.91 2.18 4.88
C ILE A 132 -2.31 1.57 4.70
N ASP A 133 -3.20 2.25 3.99
CA ASP A 133 -4.50 1.73 3.61
C ASP A 133 -4.42 0.78 2.42
N CYS A 134 -4.72 -0.50 2.65
CA CYS A 134 -4.71 -1.56 1.64
C CYS A 134 -6.12 -1.72 1.03
N ASP A 135 -6.52 -0.76 0.20
CA ASP A 135 -7.75 -0.80 -0.60
C ASP A 135 -7.46 -1.29 -2.03
N LEU A 136 -7.68 -2.60 -2.26
CA LEU A 136 -7.35 -3.26 -3.53
C LEU A 136 -8.28 -2.90 -4.71
N ARG A 137 -9.20 -1.93 -4.57
CA ARG A 137 -10.05 -1.44 -5.68
C ARG A 137 -9.28 -0.98 -6.92
N TRP A 138 -8.03 -0.57 -6.76
CA TRP A 138 -7.18 -0.01 -7.82
C TRP A 138 -5.98 -0.91 -8.19
N GLY A 139 -5.74 -1.99 -7.44
CA GLY A 139 -4.55 -2.84 -7.57
C GLY A 139 -4.69 -4.03 -8.53
N VAL A 140 -5.92 -4.44 -8.88
CA VAL A 140 -6.16 -5.60 -9.76
C VAL A 140 -6.41 -5.14 -11.20
N PRO A 141 -5.55 -5.49 -12.18
CA PRO A 141 -5.81 -5.26 -13.60
C PRO A 141 -7.16 -5.85 -14.06
N LYS A 142 -7.84 -5.16 -14.98
CA LYS A 142 -9.17 -5.62 -15.49
C LYS A 142 -9.12 -6.95 -16.25
N ASP A 143 -7.94 -7.31 -16.75
CA ASP A 143 -7.69 -8.51 -17.53
C ASP A 143 -6.98 -9.60 -16.68
N SER A 144 -6.96 -9.46 -15.35
CA SER A 144 -6.43 -10.46 -14.42
C SER A 144 -7.21 -11.77 -14.46
N THR A 145 -6.51 -12.89 -14.31
CA THR A 145 -7.14 -14.20 -14.11
C THR A 145 -7.76 -14.34 -12.71
N THR A 146 -8.62 -15.34 -12.53
CA THR A 146 -9.14 -15.78 -11.22
C THR A 146 -8.01 -15.96 -10.21
N GLU A 147 -6.98 -16.72 -10.58
CA GLU A 147 -5.79 -16.97 -9.78
C GLU A 147 -5.08 -15.67 -9.37
N GLN A 148 -4.78 -14.79 -10.32
CA GLN A 148 -4.06 -13.54 -10.05
C GLN A 148 -4.84 -12.61 -9.11
N THR A 149 -6.17 -12.55 -9.27
CA THR A 149 -7.05 -11.75 -8.43
C THR A 149 -7.02 -12.26 -6.98
N ILE A 150 -7.15 -13.56 -6.78
CA ILE A 150 -7.17 -14.19 -5.45
C ILE A 150 -5.79 -14.09 -4.78
N LEU A 151 -4.70 -14.33 -5.51
CA LEU A 151 -3.34 -14.15 -4.98
C LEU A 151 -3.11 -12.70 -4.56
N THR A 152 -3.48 -11.73 -5.39
CA THR A 152 -3.31 -10.30 -5.06
C THR A 152 -4.08 -9.92 -3.80
N CYS A 153 -5.30 -10.43 -3.60
CA CYS A 153 -6.06 -10.21 -2.37
C CYS A 153 -5.39 -10.82 -1.13
N LEU A 154 -5.04 -12.11 -1.19
CA LEU A 154 -4.59 -12.86 -0.01
C LEU A 154 -3.10 -12.64 0.31
N GLU A 155 -2.25 -12.34 -0.67
CA GLU A 155 -0.84 -12.00 -0.43
C GLU A 155 -0.66 -10.59 0.13
N GLU A 156 -1.51 -9.62 -0.21
CA GLU A 156 -1.50 -8.32 0.48
C GLU A 156 -2.00 -8.45 1.93
N LEU A 157 -2.90 -9.41 2.20
CA LEU A 157 -3.30 -9.75 3.57
C LEU A 157 -2.19 -10.49 4.34
N ASP A 158 -1.43 -11.38 3.70
CA ASP A 158 -0.22 -11.99 4.28
C ASP A 158 0.80 -10.91 4.69
N ARG A 159 1.05 -9.90 3.84
CA ARG A 159 1.92 -8.76 4.19
C ARG A 159 1.40 -7.97 5.40
N CYS A 160 0.08 -7.87 5.58
CA CYS A 160 -0.51 -7.27 6.78
C CYS A 160 -0.28 -8.13 8.04
N PHE A 161 -0.10 -9.45 7.95
CA PHE A 161 0.39 -10.28 9.05
C PHE A 161 1.90 -10.06 9.28
N GLU A 162 2.70 -10.01 8.23
CA GLU A 162 4.17 -9.85 8.32
C GLU A 162 4.58 -8.52 8.99
N ASP A 163 3.96 -7.41 8.60
CA ASP A 163 4.26 -6.06 9.11
C ASP A 163 3.67 -5.80 10.51
N ASN A 164 2.40 -6.18 10.75
CA ASN A 164 1.68 -5.84 11.99
C ASN A 164 1.74 -6.92 13.08
N GLY A 165 2.12 -8.16 12.75
CA GLY A 165 1.88 -9.36 13.57
C GLY A 165 0.43 -9.88 13.51
N GLN A 166 -0.57 -8.98 13.56
CA GLN A 166 -1.96 -9.27 13.18
C GLN A 166 -2.56 -8.09 12.41
N PRO A 167 -3.29 -8.33 11.29
CA PRO A 167 -3.75 -7.26 10.42
C PRO A 167 -4.79 -6.38 11.13
N PHE A 168 -4.68 -5.06 10.97
CA PHE A 168 -5.81 -4.16 11.23
C PHE A 168 -6.80 -4.36 10.08
N PHE A 169 -8.02 -4.83 10.39
CA PHE A 169 -8.90 -5.41 9.38
C PHE A 169 -10.28 -4.75 9.43
N ILE A 170 -10.74 -4.22 8.29
CA ILE A 170 -12.08 -3.67 8.11
C ILE A 170 -12.86 -4.61 7.18
N GLY A 171 -13.87 -5.29 7.71
CA GLY A 171 -14.82 -6.09 6.94
C GLY A 171 -16.13 -5.35 6.73
N LEU A 172 -16.50 -5.06 5.48
CA LEU A 172 -17.79 -4.41 5.16
C LEU A 172 -18.80 -5.46 4.67
N VAL A 173 -19.99 -5.49 5.27
CA VAL A 173 -21.01 -6.54 5.05
C VAL A 173 -22.35 -5.93 4.65
N SER A 174 -22.95 -6.43 3.56
CA SER A 174 -24.23 -5.96 3.01
C SER A 174 -25.19 -7.12 2.75
N ASP A 175 -26.10 -7.01 1.78
CA ASP A 175 -26.95 -8.10 1.29
C ASP A 175 -26.30 -8.86 0.11
N LYS A 176 -24.98 -8.69 -0.06
CA LYS A 176 -24.19 -9.33 -1.11
C LYS A 176 -23.12 -10.23 -0.50
N TYR A 177 -23.12 -11.50 -0.89
CA TYR A 177 -22.11 -12.48 -0.51
C TYR A 177 -20.86 -12.36 -1.38
N GLY A 178 -21.06 -11.98 -2.64
CA GLY A 178 -19.98 -11.74 -3.60
C GLY A 178 -19.69 -12.94 -4.51
N TRP A 179 -18.51 -12.94 -5.11
CA TRP A 179 -18.13 -13.97 -6.08
C TRP A 179 -17.52 -15.19 -5.38
N VAL A 180 -18.10 -16.35 -5.66
CA VAL A 180 -17.60 -17.68 -5.32
C VAL A 180 -16.86 -18.26 -6.54
N PRO A 181 -15.53 -18.41 -6.50
CA PRO A 181 -14.77 -19.09 -7.55
C PRO A 181 -15.04 -20.61 -7.49
N LYS A 182 -15.04 -21.30 -8.64
CA LYS A 182 -15.19 -22.76 -8.62
C LYS A 182 -13.87 -23.42 -8.22
N LEU A 183 -13.92 -24.55 -7.51
CA LEU A 183 -12.71 -25.30 -7.12
C LEU A 183 -11.78 -25.67 -8.29
N ASN A 184 -12.31 -25.88 -9.50
CA ASN A 184 -11.50 -26.17 -10.70
C ASN A 184 -10.90 -24.92 -11.37
N GLU A 185 -11.31 -23.72 -10.95
CA GLU A 185 -10.73 -22.42 -11.31
C GLU A 185 -9.64 -22.00 -10.29
N LEU A 186 -9.48 -22.74 -9.19
CA LEU A 186 -8.49 -22.51 -8.15
C LEU A 186 -7.23 -23.40 -8.31
N PRO A 187 -6.03 -22.81 -8.39
CA PRO A 187 -4.77 -23.54 -8.28
C PRO A 187 -4.63 -24.28 -6.94
N LYS A 188 -4.05 -25.48 -6.98
CA LYS A 188 -3.85 -26.32 -5.77
C LYS A 188 -3.05 -25.62 -4.67
N ASN A 189 -2.02 -24.85 -5.04
CA ASN A 189 -1.22 -24.06 -4.10
C ASN A 189 -2.04 -22.98 -3.38
N ILE A 190 -3.08 -22.40 -4.00
CA ILE A 190 -3.99 -21.46 -3.31
C ILE A 190 -4.86 -22.24 -2.31
N ILE A 191 -5.43 -23.37 -2.75
CA ILE A 191 -6.26 -24.23 -1.90
C ILE A 191 -5.47 -24.70 -0.68
N GLU A 192 -4.22 -25.12 -0.85
CA GLU A 192 -3.35 -25.61 0.22
C GLU A 192 -2.83 -24.47 1.11
N ARG A 193 -2.27 -23.38 0.54
CA ARG A 193 -1.70 -22.24 1.30
C ARG A 193 -2.73 -21.54 2.16
N TYR A 194 -3.88 -21.20 1.59
CA TYR A 194 -4.93 -20.46 2.28
C TYR A 194 -6.01 -21.37 2.87
N ARG A 195 -5.80 -22.70 2.81
CA ARG A 195 -6.70 -23.74 3.31
C ARG A 195 -8.14 -23.44 2.88
N TRP A 196 -8.34 -23.35 1.56
CA TRP A 196 -9.58 -22.83 0.95
C TRP A 196 -10.79 -23.70 1.30
N ILE A 197 -11.94 -23.06 1.53
CA ILE A 197 -13.19 -23.73 1.88
C ILE A 197 -14.12 -23.66 0.68
N ASP A 198 -14.63 -24.82 0.25
CA ASP A 198 -15.54 -24.92 -0.89
C ASP A 198 -16.79 -24.05 -0.65
N GLU A 199 -17.34 -23.48 -1.72
CA GLU A 199 -18.48 -22.54 -1.70
C GLU A 199 -18.24 -21.19 -0.98
N ALA A 200 -17.04 -20.93 -0.43
CA ALA A 200 -16.69 -19.63 0.15
C ALA A 200 -16.50 -18.55 -0.94
N SER A 201 -17.04 -17.35 -0.72
CA SER A 201 -16.71 -16.19 -1.58
C SER A 201 -15.31 -15.66 -1.28
N ILE A 202 -14.69 -14.92 -2.22
CA ILE A 202 -13.37 -14.29 -1.96
C ILE A 202 -13.42 -13.41 -0.70
N THR A 203 -14.47 -12.59 -0.55
CA THR A 203 -14.65 -11.72 0.62
C THR A 203 -14.77 -12.54 1.91
N LEU A 204 -15.49 -13.67 1.90
CA LEU A 204 -15.52 -14.55 3.07
C LEU A 204 -14.15 -15.19 3.34
N MET A 205 -13.38 -15.59 2.32
CA MET A 205 -12.02 -16.11 2.51
C MET A 205 -11.05 -15.06 3.05
N GLU A 206 -11.18 -13.79 2.64
CA GLU A 206 -10.46 -12.66 3.26
C GLU A 206 -10.84 -12.48 4.73
N PHE A 207 -12.13 -12.61 5.10
CA PHE A 207 -12.59 -12.56 6.49
C PHE A 207 -12.06 -13.75 7.31
N ILE A 208 -12.08 -14.96 6.74
CA ILE A 208 -11.60 -16.18 7.40
C ILE A 208 -10.11 -16.06 7.69
N HIS A 209 -9.33 -15.66 6.68
CA HIS A 209 -7.87 -15.53 6.76
C HIS A 209 -7.46 -14.37 7.68
N GLY A 210 -8.03 -13.18 7.48
CA GLY A 210 -7.63 -11.95 8.17
C GLY A 210 -8.24 -11.76 9.57
N ALA A 211 -9.31 -12.48 9.91
CA ALA A 211 -10.01 -12.27 11.17
C ALA A 211 -10.45 -13.56 11.89
N PHE A 212 -11.13 -14.50 11.22
CA PHE A 212 -11.83 -15.58 11.95
C PHE A 212 -10.86 -16.61 12.53
N ARG A 213 -9.84 -17.03 11.77
CA ARG A 213 -8.86 -18.07 12.19
C ARG A 213 -8.07 -17.73 13.45
N THR A 214 -7.86 -16.45 13.72
CA THR A 214 -7.05 -15.95 14.85
C THR A 214 -7.87 -15.27 15.93
N HIS A 215 -9.20 -15.19 15.77
CA HIS A 215 -10.08 -14.30 16.57
C HIS A 215 -9.50 -12.89 16.70
N ASN A 216 -9.09 -12.31 15.56
CA ASN A 216 -8.29 -11.10 15.49
C ASN A 216 -8.93 -9.93 16.27
N PRO A 217 -8.28 -9.40 17.33
CA PRO A 217 -8.81 -8.29 18.13
C PRO A 217 -8.74 -6.93 17.41
N ASN A 218 -8.09 -6.86 16.25
CA ASN A 218 -7.96 -5.66 15.41
C ASN A 218 -8.92 -5.68 14.21
N ALA A 219 -9.84 -6.66 14.15
CA ALA A 219 -10.88 -6.73 13.12
C ALA A 219 -12.13 -5.93 13.52
N PHE A 220 -12.71 -5.21 12.58
CA PHE A 220 -13.96 -4.46 12.75
C PHE A 220 -14.92 -4.74 11.60
N PHE A 221 -16.14 -5.13 11.95
CA PHE A 221 -17.19 -5.48 10.99
C PHE A 221 -18.26 -4.40 10.93
N LEU A 222 -18.35 -3.74 9.78
CA LEU A 222 -19.29 -2.66 9.51
C LEU A 222 -20.42 -3.21 8.63
N ILE A 223 -21.58 -3.45 9.26
CA ILE A 223 -22.72 -4.14 8.65
C ILE A 223 -23.77 -3.11 8.22
N ARG A 224 -23.98 -2.98 6.91
CA ARG A 224 -24.95 -2.05 6.33
C ARG A 224 -26.37 -2.62 6.44
N LYS A 225 -27.29 -1.83 7.00
CA LYS A 225 -28.74 -2.11 6.93
C LYS A 225 -29.23 -1.77 5.52
N SER A 226 -29.77 -2.75 4.82
CA SER A 226 -30.07 -2.67 3.39
C SER A 226 -31.49 -2.18 3.09
N GLU A 227 -32.37 -2.16 4.08
CA GLU A 227 -33.80 -1.84 3.97
C GLU A 227 -34.03 -0.42 3.41
N ASN A 228 -33.31 0.56 3.97
CA ASN A 228 -33.43 1.98 3.65
C ASN A 228 -32.88 2.35 2.26
N ILE A 229 -31.89 1.60 1.77
CA ILE A 229 -31.32 1.78 0.42
C ILE A 229 -32.10 0.98 -0.62
N LEU A 230 -32.35 -0.32 -0.43
CA LEU A 230 -32.98 -1.21 -1.43
C LEU A 230 -34.43 -0.84 -1.75
N SER A 231 -35.16 -0.25 -0.79
CA SER A 231 -36.54 0.23 -0.99
C SER A 231 -36.62 1.40 -1.98
N ASN A 232 -35.62 2.28 -1.99
CA ASN A 232 -35.57 3.50 -2.81
C ASN A 232 -34.67 3.36 -4.06
N LEU A 233 -33.92 2.26 -4.18
CA LEU A 233 -32.99 2.02 -5.27
C LEU A 233 -33.71 1.61 -6.57
N PRO A 234 -33.39 2.22 -7.73
CA PRO A 234 -33.96 1.81 -9.02
C PRO A 234 -33.61 0.35 -9.35
N ASP A 235 -34.56 -0.40 -9.92
CA ASP A 235 -34.43 -1.86 -10.14
C ASP A 235 -33.17 -2.25 -10.93
N LYS A 236 -32.77 -1.44 -11.92
CA LYS A 236 -31.52 -1.62 -12.70
C LYS A 236 -30.23 -1.64 -11.88
N TYR A 237 -30.29 -1.30 -10.59
CA TYR A 237 -29.15 -1.31 -9.67
C TYR A 237 -29.26 -2.29 -8.50
N LYS A 238 -30.42 -2.91 -8.25
CA LYS A 238 -30.60 -3.84 -7.11
C LYS A 238 -29.61 -5.01 -7.15
N ASP A 239 -29.36 -5.57 -8.34
CA ASP A 239 -28.35 -6.61 -8.62
C ASP A 239 -26.91 -6.25 -8.21
N LYS A 240 -26.59 -4.96 -8.08
CA LYS A 240 -25.27 -4.53 -7.59
C LYS A 240 -25.16 -4.66 -6.07
N PHE A 241 -26.27 -4.51 -5.35
CA PHE A 241 -26.37 -4.42 -3.88
C PHE A 241 -26.86 -5.70 -3.20
N ARG A 242 -27.47 -6.62 -3.96
CA ARG A 242 -27.94 -7.93 -3.50
C ARG A 242 -27.70 -8.97 -4.58
N ASP A 243 -27.30 -10.18 -4.17
CA ASP A 243 -27.13 -11.30 -5.10
C ASP A 243 -28.50 -11.88 -5.53
N LYS A 244 -28.58 -12.38 -6.78
CA LYS A 244 -29.79 -13.03 -7.30
C LYS A 244 -29.91 -14.49 -6.90
N ASP A 245 -28.76 -15.13 -6.74
CA ASP A 245 -28.65 -16.54 -6.41
C ASP A 245 -29.16 -16.77 -4.98
N GLU A 246 -29.95 -17.83 -4.78
CA GLU A 246 -30.58 -18.12 -3.49
C GLU A 246 -29.56 -18.62 -2.46
N PHE A 247 -28.58 -19.42 -2.89
CA PHE A 247 -27.50 -19.89 -2.02
C PHE A 247 -26.67 -18.72 -1.49
N ASN A 248 -26.20 -17.81 -2.35
CA ASN A 248 -25.51 -16.59 -1.93
C ASN A 248 -26.36 -15.75 -0.94
N GLN A 249 -27.68 -15.68 -1.15
CA GLN A 249 -28.58 -14.97 -0.23
C GLN A 249 -28.71 -15.66 1.13
N SER A 250 -28.76 -16.99 1.20
CA SER A 250 -28.66 -17.72 2.48
C SER A 250 -27.30 -17.49 3.15
N GLN A 251 -26.20 -17.61 2.40
CA GLN A 251 -24.84 -17.47 2.95
C GLN A 251 -24.56 -16.08 3.56
N ILE A 252 -25.03 -15.00 2.94
CA ILE A 252 -24.84 -13.65 3.51
C ILE A 252 -25.68 -13.41 4.77
N GLN A 253 -26.87 -14.02 4.88
CA GLN A 253 -27.65 -13.96 6.13
C GLN A 253 -26.98 -14.77 7.23
N GLU A 254 -26.46 -15.97 6.93
CA GLU A 254 -25.78 -16.77 7.94
C GLU A 254 -24.45 -16.15 8.37
N LEU A 255 -23.68 -15.51 7.46
CA LEU A 255 -22.53 -14.69 7.85
C LEU A 255 -22.91 -13.59 8.86
N LYS A 256 -24.02 -12.87 8.63
CA LYS A 256 -24.52 -11.87 9.59
C LYS A 256 -24.94 -12.50 10.93
N ASN A 257 -25.52 -13.71 10.92
CA ASN A 257 -25.86 -14.44 12.14
C ASN A 257 -24.61 -14.93 12.90
N GLN A 258 -23.53 -15.26 12.19
CA GLN A 258 -22.32 -15.85 12.78
C GLN A 258 -21.35 -14.80 13.33
N LEU A 259 -21.27 -13.60 12.73
CA LEU A 259 -20.37 -12.53 13.21
C LEU A 259 -20.53 -12.24 14.73
N PRO A 260 -21.74 -12.05 15.30
CA PRO A 260 -21.92 -11.84 16.75
C PRO A 260 -21.64 -13.07 17.63
N LYS A 261 -21.50 -14.27 17.04
CA LYS A 261 -21.09 -15.49 17.76
C LYS A 261 -19.56 -15.65 17.79
N ILE A 262 -18.85 -15.06 16.83
CA ILE A 262 -17.39 -15.18 16.67
C ILE A 262 -16.66 -13.97 17.30
N PHE A 263 -17.23 -12.76 17.19
CA PHE A 263 -16.62 -11.50 17.65
C PHE A 263 -17.48 -10.80 18.71
N PRO A 264 -16.84 -10.09 19.66
CA PRO A 264 -17.53 -9.34 20.69
C PRO A 264 -18.24 -8.09 20.11
N PRO A 265 -19.24 -7.52 20.81
CA PRO A 265 -20.05 -6.40 20.29
C PRO A 265 -19.24 -5.16 19.90
N GLU A 266 -18.11 -4.90 20.55
CA GLU A 266 -17.23 -3.75 20.24
C GLU A 266 -16.55 -3.86 18.88
N GLN A 267 -16.48 -5.08 18.31
CA GLN A 267 -15.90 -5.35 17.00
C GLN A 267 -16.96 -5.36 15.87
N ILE A 268 -18.23 -5.05 16.15
CA ILE A 268 -19.33 -5.09 15.18
C ILE A 268 -20.17 -3.82 15.27
N PHE A 269 -20.38 -3.13 14.16
CA PHE A 269 -21.26 -1.96 14.10
C PHE A 269 -22.25 -2.03 12.94
N HIS A 270 -23.54 -1.91 13.26
CA HIS A 270 -24.62 -1.85 12.27
C HIS A 270 -25.01 -0.40 11.99
N TYR A 271 -24.96 0.01 10.72
CA TYR A 271 -25.24 1.39 10.32
C TYR A 271 -26.31 1.48 9.22
N ASP A 272 -27.02 2.60 9.22
CA ASP A 272 -28.02 2.95 8.20
C ASP A 272 -27.43 3.79 7.07
N CYS A 273 -28.02 3.69 5.90
CA CYS A 273 -27.68 4.53 4.76
C CYS A 273 -28.86 4.69 3.80
N PHE A 274 -28.82 5.72 2.95
CA PHE A 274 -29.95 6.10 2.10
C PHE A 274 -29.50 6.33 0.67
N TYR A 275 -30.32 5.90 -0.29
CA TYR A 275 -30.13 6.24 -1.70
C TYR A 275 -30.29 7.75 -1.92
N ASN A 276 -29.26 8.41 -2.46
CA ASN A 276 -29.27 9.84 -2.79
C ASN A 276 -29.02 10.08 -4.29
N GLY A 277 -29.73 9.35 -5.14
CA GLY A 277 -29.63 9.52 -6.58
C GLY A 277 -28.38 8.91 -7.19
N LEU A 278 -27.92 9.52 -8.29
CA LEU A 278 -26.99 8.92 -9.24
C LEU A 278 -25.90 9.94 -9.61
N ASP A 279 -24.65 9.50 -9.56
CA ASP A 279 -23.50 10.27 -10.03
C ASP A 279 -23.07 9.77 -11.41
N SER A 280 -22.98 10.69 -12.37
CA SER A 280 -22.54 10.46 -13.75
C SER A 280 -21.25 11.21 -14.10
N SER A 281 -20.63 11.91 -13.15
CA SER A 281 -19.44 12.76 -13.35
C SER A 281 -18.23 12.02 -13.93
N THR A 282 -18.11 10.71 -13.66
CA THR A 282 -17.02 9.85 -14.14
C THR A 282 -17.32 9.14 -15.47
N GLY A 283 -18.38 9.53 -16.19
CA GLY A 283 -18.81 8.89 -17.44
C GLY A 283 -19.42 7.49 -17.27
N ARG A 284 -19.54 7.00 -16.02
CA ARG A 284 -20.27 5.78 -15.65
C ARG A 284 -21.24 6.11 -14.52
N GLU A 285 -22.50 5.78 -14.71
CA GLU A 285 -23.56 6.03 -13.74
C GLU A 285 -23.37 5.14 -12.48
N ARG A 286 -23.15 5.78 -11.33
CA ARG A 286 -22.94 5.15 -10.02
C ARG A 286 -24.05 5.57 -9.05
N VAL A 287 -24.40 4.68 -8.14
CA VAL A 287 -25.36 4.95 -7.07
C VAL A 287 -24.67 5.80 -6.00
N LYS A 288 -25.28 6.93 -5.63
CA LYS A 288 -24.83 7.77 -4.53
C LYS A 288 -25.55 7.36 -3.24
N ILE A 289 -24.81 7.33 -2.13
CA ILE A 289 -25.31 6.95 -0.80
C ILE A 289 -25.03 8.08 0.19
N ASP A 290 -26.04 8.44 0.98
CA ASP A 290 -25.95 9.36 2.11
C ASP A 290 -26.16 8.60 3.45
N GLY A 291 -25.94 9.27 4.58
CA GLY A 291 -26.11 8.69 5.93
C GLY A 291 -24.82 8.12 6.55
N LEU A 292 -23.71 8.09 5.82
CA LEU A 292 -22.44 7.45 6.22
C LEU A 292 -21.65 8.15 7.34
N HIS A 293 -22.25 9.07 8.12
CA HIS A 293 -21.57 9.76 9.22
C HIS A 293 -21.23 8.81 10.37
N GLU A 294 -22.18 7.98 10.81
CA GLU A 294 -21.94 7.01 11.89
C GLU A 294 -20.92 5.95 11.48
N PHE A 295 -20.98 5.51 10.21
CA PHE A 295 -19.97 4.64 9.60
C PHE A 295 -18.56 5.24 9.69
N GLU A 296 -18.40 6.50 9.28
CA GLU A 296 -17.15 7.24 9.34
C GLU A 296 -16.61 7.37 10.76
N GLU A 297 -17.47 7.78 11.69
CA GLU A 297 -17.11 8.00 13.10
C GLU A 297 -16.70 6.70 13.79
N GLN A 298 -17.48 5.62 13.66
CA GLN A 298 -17.14 4.35 14.32
C GLN A 298 -15.93 3.67 13.68
N ALA A 299 -15.78 3.71 12.35
CA ALA A 299 -14.59 3.16 11.68
C ALA A 299 -13.30 3.86 12.15
N ARG A 300 -13.32 5.19 12.19
CA ARG A 300 -12.21 5.99 12.71
C ARG A 300 -11.92 5.68 14.18
N LYS A 301 -12.95 5.76 15.03
CA LYS A 301 -12.83 5.52 16.48
C LYS A 301 -12.26 4.14 16.80
N PHE A 302 -12.76 3.08 16.15
CA PHE A 302 -12.26 1.73 16.36
C PHE A 302 -10.78 1.63 15.99
N LEU A 303 -10.38 2.11 14.81
CA LEU A 303 -8.99 2.04 14.34
C LEU A 303 -8.03 2.79 15.26
N ILE A 304 -8.39 3.98 15.72
CA ILE A 304 -7.60 4.74 16.72
C ILE A 304 -7.40 3.91 17.99
N GLN A 305 -8.49 3.37 18.56
CA GLN A 305 -8.45 2.60 19.81
C GLN A 305 -7.65 1.29 19.66
N ALA A 306 -7.80 0.60 18.54
CA ALA A 306 -7.03 -0.61 18.23
C ALA A 306 -5.54 -0.29 18.13
N ILE A 307 -5.15 0.75 17.37
CA ILE A 307 -3.74 1.13 17.21
C ILE A 307 -3.14 1.60 18.54
N GLN A 308 -3.85 2.44 19.30
CA GLN A 308 -3.40 2.90 20.62
C GLN A 308 -3.17 1.74 21.61
N LYS A 309 -3.97 0.67 21.54
CA LYS A 309 -3.80 -0.53 22.36
C LYS A 309 -2.51 -1.30 22.04
N TRP A 310 -2.07 -1.31 20.78
CA TRP A 310 -0.83 -1.98 20.33
C TRP A 310 0.42 -1.10 20.45
N TYR A 311 0.26 0.23 20.40
CA TYR A 311 1.37 1.20 20.42
C TYR A 311 1.30 2.21 21.60
N PRO A 312 1.02 1.80 22.85
CA PRO A 312 0.65 2.71 23.93
C PRO A 312 1.76 3.70 24.37
N ALA A 313 3.02 3.35 24.17
CA ALA A 313 4.16 4.15 24.65
C ALA A 313 4.58 5.30 23.71
N ASN A 314 4.07 5.35 22.48
CA ASN A 314 4.58 6.29 21.46
C ASN A 314 3.79 7.60 21.33
N PHE A 315 2.61 7.73 21.95
CA PHE A 315 1.75 8.93 21.80
C PHE A 315 2.19 10.14 22.64
N THR A 316 3.29 10.05 23.38
CA THR A 316 3.91 11.22 24.01
C THR A 316 4.63 12.05 22.95
N ASN A 317 4.02 13.17 22.55
CA ASN A 317 4.54 14.15 21.58
C ASN A 317 6.04 14.45 21.77
N THR A 318 6.89 13.75 21.01
CA THR A 318 8.24 14.16 20.62
C THR A 318 8.80 13.12 19.65
N SER A 319 8.68 13.38 18.35
CA SER A 319 9.63 12.79 17.39
C SER A 319 11.00 13.38 17.69
N SER A 320 11.79 12.68 18.52
CA SER A 320 13.19 13.03 18.69
C SER A 320 13.88 12.96 17.32
N LEU A 321 14.82 13.87 17.05
CA LEU A 321 15.66 13.85 15.83
C LEU A 321 16.23 12.46 15.56
N ASP A 322 16.63 11.78 16.62
CA ASP A 322 17.21 10.43 16.56
C ASP A 322 16.20 9.37 16.09
N THR A 323 14.89 9.61 16.24
CA THR A 323 13.81 8.76 15.72
C THR A 323 13.60 9.01 14.22
N GLU A 324 13.46 10.26 13.82
CA GLU A 324 13.28 10.64 12.40
C GLU A 324 14.48 10.19 11.56
N GLN A 325 15.71 10.47 12.02
CA GLN A 325 16.95 10.05 11.37
C GLN A 325 17.01 8.52 11.27
N LYS A 326 16.61 7.75 12.30
CA LYS A 326 16.53 6.27 12.21
C LYS A 326 15.53 5.79 11.16
N GLN A 327 14.35 6.42 11.08
CA GLN A 327 13.33 6.04 10.09
C GLN A 327 13.82 6.36 8.66
N MET A 328 14.39 7.55 8.45
CA MET A 328 15.00 7.96 7.18
C MET A 328 16.11 7.00 6.74
N ASN A 329 17.00 6.61 7.66
CA ASN A 329 18.09 5.65 7.39
C ASN A 329 17.54 4.26 7.04
N THR A 330 16.50 3.80 7.74
CA THR A 330 15.86 2.50 7.49
C THR A 330 15.19 2.46 6.12
N PHE A 331 14.43 3.51 5.77
CA PHE A 331 13.82 3.70 4.46
C PHE A 331 14.87 3.69 3.33
N LEU A 332 15.99 4.37 3.55
CA LEU A 332 17.07 4.52 2.59
C LEU A 332 17.84 3.20 2.38
N LEU A 333 18.14 2.46 3.44
CA LEU A 333 18.73 1.11 3.34
C LEU A 333 17.80 0.14 2.58
N ASN A 334 16.50 0.15 2.89
CA ASN A 334 15.52 -0.71 2.21
C ASN A 334 15.38 -0.36 0.73
N LYS A 335 15.26 0.93 0.36
CA LYS A 335 15.20 1.36 -1.06
C LYS A 335 16.48 1.03 -1.84
N THR A 336 17.66 1.04 -1.19
CA THR A 336 18.96 0.86 -1.87
C THR A 336 19.46 -0.59 -1.97
N GLN A 337 18.72 -1.57 -1.41
CA GLN A 337 19.09 -3.00 -1.44
C GLN A 337 19.31 -3.54 -2.86
N TYR A 338 18.50 -3.11 -3.83
CA TYR A 338 18.52 -3.58 -5.23
C TYR A 338 19.10 -2.53 -6.19
N PHE A 339 20.08 -1.74 -5.73
CA PHE A 339 20.69 -0.70 -6.55
C PHE A 339 21.57 -1.26 -7.68
N VAL A 340 21.25 -0.85 -8.92
CA VAL A 340 22.05 -1.11 -10.13
C VAL A 340 23.03 0.06 -10.34
N ASP A 341 24.30 -0.25 -10.61
CA ASP A 341 25.35 0.76 -10.64
C ASP A 341 25.18 1.80 -11.78
N ARG A 342 25.53 3.04 -11.45
CA ARG A 342 25.37 4.24 -12.30
C ARG A 342 26.63 5.12 -12.20
N PRO A 343 27.78 4.65 -12.74
CA PRO A 343 29.08 5.28 -12.50
C PRO A 343 29.22 6.68 -13.10
N ASN A 344 28.53 6.97 -14.21
CA ASN A 344 28.55 8.29 -14.86
C ASN A 344 27.81 9.32 -14.01
N GLU A 345 26.62 8.97 -13.52
CA GLU A 345 25.80 9.80 -12.64
C GLU A 345 26.48 10.02 -11.29
N PHE A 346 27.13 9.00 -10.72
CA PHE A 346 27.99 9.19 -9.55
C PHE A 346 29.17 10.13 -9.82
N SER A 347 29.87 9.97 -10.95
CA SER A 347 30.97 10.87 -11.31
C SER A 347 30.51 12.33 -11.40
N PHE A 348 29.31 12.57 -11.95
CA PHE A 348 28.69 13.89 -12.00
C PHE A 348 28.39 14.43 -10.60
N LEU A 349 27.74 13.64 -9.74
CA LEU A 349 27.42 14.02 -8.35
C LEU A 349 28.68 14.32 -7.52
N PHE A 350 29.75 13.53 -7.68
CA PHE A 350 31.02 13.78 -7.01
C PHE A 350 31.71 15.05 -7.52
N LYS A 351 31.78 15.28 -8.84
CA LYS A 351 32.33 16.52 -9.43
C LYS A 351 31.61 17.77 -8.92
N TYR A 352 30.28 17.69 -8.78
CA TYR A 352 29.47 18.77 -8.22
C TYR A 352 29.89 19.13 -6.79
N ILE A 353 29.90 18.18 -5.84
CA ILE A 353 30.24 18.48 -4.43
C ILE A 353 31.73 18.77 -4.20
N THR A 354 32.61 18.48 -5.16
CA THR A 354 34.05 18.81 -5.07
C THR A 354 34.42 20.13 -5.76
N GLY A 355 33.46 20.84 -6.36
CA GLY A 355 33.70 22.10 -7.09
C GLY A 355 34.40 21.94 -8.44
N ASP A 356 34.55 20.72 -8.97
CA ASP A 356 35.17 20.49 -10.29
C ASP A 356 34.12 20.61 -11.39
N HIS A 357 33.61 21.83 -11.56
CA HIS A 357 32.48 22.14 -12.43
C HIS A 357 32.81 22.17 -13.94
N LYS A 358 34.05 21.90 -14.33
CA LYS A 358 34.56 22.08 -15.72
C LYS A 358 33.77 21.31 -16.77
N ASP A 359 33.22 20.15 -16.39
CA ASP A 359 32.47 19.25 -17.28
C ASP A 359 30.95 19.25 -17.00
N LEU A 360 30.45 20.13 -16.12
CA LEU A 360 29.03 20.17 -15.76
C LEU A 360 28.27 21.15 -16.66
N THR A 361 27.23 20.68 -17.35
CA THR A 361 26.41 21.52 -18.22
C THR A 361 25.53 22.45 -17.40
N LEU A 362 25.78 23.75 -17.53
CA LEU A 362 25.03 24.82 -16.86
C LEU A 362 23.73 25.12 -17.64
N ILE A 363 22.59 25.19 -16.96
CA ILE A 363 21.27 25.36 -17.59
C ILE A 363 20.92 26.84 -17.80
N SER A 364 21.25 27.69 -16.82
CA SER A 364 20.80 29.08 -16.76
C SER A 364 21.96 30.04 -16.51
N PRO A 365 22.38 30.85 -17.50
CA PRO A 365 23.20 32.03 -17.27
C PRO A 365 22.27 33.17 -16.82
N THR A 366 21.81 33.13 -15.57
CA THR A 366 21.07 34.23 -14.94
C THR A 366 22.06 35.06 -14.11
N ASP A 367 22.24 36.34 -14.47
CA ASP A 367 23.21 37.31 -13.89
C ASP A 367 22.91 37.72 -12.42
N THR A 368 22.33 36.83 -11.63
CA THR A 368 21.78 37.10 -10.28
C THR A 368 22.34 36.20 -9.19
N THR A 369 23.51 35.58 -9.41
CA THR A 369 24.35 35.14 -8.30
C THR A 369 25.08 36.35 -7.73
N SER A 370 24.99 36.57 -6.43
CA SER A 370 26.12 37.18 -5.70
C SER A 370 27.38 36.36 -6.04
N GLU A 371 28.53 37.02 -6.21
CA GLU A 371 29.77 36.39 -6.73
C GLU A 371 30.29 35.18 -5.91
N ASN A 372 29.67 34.90 -4.75
CA ASN A 372 30.06 33.92 -3.74
C ASN A 372 28.91 32.92 -3.37
N ALA A 373 27.95 32.61 -4.25
CA ALA A 373 26.93 31.58 -3.95
C ALA A 373 27.24 30.26 -4.67
N GLN A 374 27.15 29.12 -3.97
CA GLN A 374 27.30 27.82 -4.65
C GLN A 374 26.10 27.53 -5.58
N PRO A 375 26.35 26.97 -6.78
CA PRO A 375 25.30 26.55 -7.71
C PRO A 375 24.47 25.37 -7.18
N PHE A 376 23.15 25.35 -7.41
CA PHE A 376 22.33 24.16 -7.09
C PHE A 376 22.36 23.11 -8.21
N LEU A 377 22.19 21.84 -7.82
CA LEU A 377 21.99 20.72 -8.71
C LEU A 377 20.57 20.15 -8.60
N ALA A 378 19.87 20.05 -9.75
CA ALA A 378 18.67 19.23 -9.88
C ALA A 378 18.99 17.84 -10.46
N LEU A 379 18.36 16.80 -9.91
CA LEU A 379 18.31 15.45 -10.46
C LEU A 379 16.91 15.24 -11.05
N THR A 380 16.78 15.37 -12.36
CA THR A 380 15.50 15.19 -13.07
C THR A 380 15.39 13.81 -13.70
N GLY A 381 14.18 13.32 -13.89
CA GLY A 381 13.89 12.02 -14.53
C GLY A 381 12.42 11.67 -14.37
N ARG A 382 11.88 10.70 -15.09
CA ARG A 382 10.48 10.26 -14.95
C ARG A 382 10.25 9.58 -13.60
N SER A 383 8.97 9.34 -13.26
CA SER A 383 8.64 8.38 -12.20
C SER A 383 9.19 7.00 -12.56
N GLY A 384 9.84 6.34 -11.60
CA GLY A 384 10.45 5.02 -11.80
C GLY A 384 11.90 5.01 -12.31
N ASP A 385 12.46 6.12 -12.82
CA ASP A 385 13.84 6.12 -13.38
C ASP A 385 14.96 5.87 -12.34
N GLY A 386 14.62 5.85 -11.04
CA GLY A 386 15.54 5.48 -9.95
C GLY A 386 16.12 6.64 -9.15
N LYS A 387 15.60 7.87 -9.28
CA LYS A 387 16.09 9.09 -8.61
C LYS A 387 16.37 8.90 -7.11
N SER A 388 15.35 8.45 -6.35
CA SER A 388 15.47 8.18 -4.91
C SER A 388 16.53 7.14 -4.57
N ILE A 389 16.70 6.11 -5.42
CA ILE A 389 17.65 5.02 -5.16
C ILE A 389 19.08 5.51 -5.42
N LEU A 390 19.29 6.31 -6.48
CA LEU A 390 20.57 6.95 -6.76
C LEU A 390 20.98 7.91 -5.64
N LEU A 391 20.08 8.81 -5.19
CA LEU A 391 20.37 9.72 -4.08
C LEU A 391 20.57 8.98 -2.76
N GLY A 392 19.78 7.94 -2.47
CA GLY A 392 19.97 7.11 -1.29
C GLY A 392 21.34 6.45 -1.29
N LYS A 393 21.77 5.87 -2.42
CA LYS A 393 23.09 5.26 -2.53
C LYS A 393 24.22 6.30 -2.52
N PHE A 394 23.97 7.52 -3.00
CA PHE A 394 24.89 8.64 -2.88
C PHE A 394 25.10 9.07 -1.41
N VAL A 395 24.02 9.22 -0.63
CA VAL A 395 24.08 9.48 0.81
C VAL A 395 24.97 8.45 1.53
N LEU A 396 24.73 7.14 1.32
CA LEU A 396 25.59 6.09 1.91
C LEU A 396 27.05 6.22 1.49
N ASN A 397 27.32 6.54 0.21
CA ASN A 397 28.69 6.75 -0.26
C ASN A 397 29.36 7.97 0.38
N ILE A 398 28.61 9.03 0.74
CA ILE A 398 29.14 10.20 1.46
C ILE A 398 29.42 9.84 2.92
N GLU A 399 28.48 9.17 3.61
CA GLU A 399 28.65 8.69 4.99
C GLU A 399 29.79 7.67 5.14
N GLU A 400 30.12 6.90 4.08
CA GLU A 400 31.24 5.97 4.07
C GLU A 400 32.57 6.65 3.68
N LYS A 401 32.61 7.40 2.56
CA LYS A 401 33.88 7.83 1.91
C LYS A 401 34.26 9.29 2.18
N PHE A 402 33.32 10.10 2.64
CA PHE A 402 33.49 11.54 2.87
C PHE A 402 33.18 11.94 4.33
N GLN A 403 33.39 11.00 5.27
CA GLN A 403 33.25 11.23 6.71
C GLN A 403 33.96 12.52 7.13
N ASN A 404 33.24 13.36 7.88
CA ASN A 404 33.68 14.65 8.41
C ASN A 404 34.16 15.67 7.36
N LYS A 405 33.83 15.50 6.08
CA LYS A 405 34.08 16.52 5.03
C LYS A 405 32.89 17.43 4.77
N PHE A 406 31.69 16.97 5.08
CA PHE A 406 30.45 17.74 4.95
C PHE A 406 29.62 17.58 6.22
N PHE A 407 28.94 18.66 6.63
CA PHE A 407 27.77 18.52 7.48
C PHE A 407 26.62 18.02 6.60
N LEU A 408 26.27 16.73 6.71
CA LEU A 408 25.31 16.08 5.82
C LEU A 408 23.89 16.16 6.39
N PHE A 409 22.98 16.77 5.62
CA PHE A 409 21.55 16.73 5.83
C PHE A 409 20.85 16.13 4.60
N TYR A 410 19.95 15.18 4.80
CA TYR A 410 19.14 14.62 3.73
C TYR A 410 17.71 14.38 4.17
N TYR A 411 16.79 14.55 3.22
CA TYR A 411 15.36 14.39 3.43
C TYR A 411 14.71 13.74 2.21
N PHE A 412 14.10 12.58 2.39
CA PHE A 412 13.36 11.91 1.33
C PHE A 412 11.88 12.11 1.58
N LEU A 413 11.19 12.89 0.75
CA LEU A 413 9.77 13.22 0.95
C LEU A 413 8.87 11.98 0.79
N ASP A 414 9.26 11.02 -0.05
CA ASP A 414 8.64 9.67 -0.10
C ASP A 414 8.79 8.86 1.20
N GLY A 415 9.76 9.22 2.05
CA GLY A 415 10.06 8.60 3.34
C GLY A 415 9.81 9.54 4.53
N ALA A 416 9.18 10.69 4.30
CA ALA A 416 8.82 11.64 5.34
C ALA A 416 7.43 11.28 5.87
N PHE A 417 7.33 11.02 7.17
CA PHE A 417 6.10 10.51 7.80
C PHE A 417 5.11 11.63 8.17
N HIS A 418 5.24 12.79 7.53
CA HIS A 418 4.66 14.04 7.98
C HIS A 418 3.68 14.65 6.99
N ALA A 419 2.53 15.13 7.48
CA ALA A 419 1.51 15.77 6.66
C ALA A 419 1.98 17.12 6.07
N ASN A 420 2.92 17.79 6.75
CA ASN A 420 3.58 19.03 6.32
C ASN A 420 5.10 18.81 6.17
N ALA A 421 5.52 17.82 5.39
CA ALA A 421 6.92 17.36 5.31
C ALA A 421 7.95 18.49 5.01
N SER A 422 7.53 19.56 4.34
CA SER A 422 8.32 20.78 4.11
C SER A 422 8.72 21.50 5.40
N HIS A 423 7.75 21.76 6.28
CA HIS A 423 7.93 22.43 7.57
C HIS A 423 8.76 21.59 8.54
N PHE A 424 8.51 20.27 8.56
CA PHE A 424 9.30 19.34 9.37
C PHE A 424 10.75 19.27 8.90
N MET A 425 11.01 19.15 7.60
CA MET A 425 12.39 19.17 7.06
C MET A 425 13.21 20.39 7.52
N LEU A 426 12.63 21.60 7.46
CA LEU A 426 13.30 22.82 7.94
C LEU A 426 13.52 22.80 9.46
N THR A 427 12.52 22.35 10.21
CA THR A 427 12.62 22.19 11.68
C THR A 427 13.73 21.22 12.06
N SER A 428 13.81 20.08 11.39
CA SER A 428 14.82 19.05 11.62
C SER A 428 16.22 19.49 11.19
N LEU A 429 16.35 20.28 10.10
CA LEU A 429 17.62 20.92 9.73
C LEU A 429 18.07 21.90 10.81
N LYS A 430 17.20 22.82 11.26
CA LYS A 430 17.52 23.80 12.30
C LYS A 430 17.95 23.10 13.60
N GLN A 431 17.19 22.11 14.05
CA GLN A 431 17.48 21.34 15.26
C GLN A 431 18.77 20.48 15.14
N LYS A 432 19.06 19.90 13.97
CA LYS A 432 20.30 19.14 13.74
C LYS A 432 21.54 20.05 13.74
N LEU A 433 21.43 21.26 13.19
CA LEU A 433 22.46 22.28 13.26
C LEU A 433 22.69 22.72 14.71
N ASP A 434 21.63 23.09 15.43
CA ASP A 434 21.69 23.54 16.83
C ASP A 434 22.41 22.52 17.73
N LYS A 435 21.94 21.26 17.72
CA LYS A 435 22.55 20.14 18.45
C LYS A 435 24.05 19.99 18.13
N TYR A 436 24.44 20.07 16.86
CA TYR A 436 25.84 19.94 16.46
C TYR A 436 26.70 21.13 16.92
N LEU A 437 26.18 22.35 16.82
CA LEU A 437 26.89 23.56 17.24
C LEU A 437 27.07 23.58 18.77
N GLU A 438 26.09 23.11 19.54
CA GLU A 438 26.21 22.87 20.98
C GLU A 438 27.25 21.78 21.30
N GLU A 439 27.11 20.57 20.73
CA GLU A 439 28.00 19.42 20.98
C GLU A 439 29.47 19.74 20.67
N ASN A 440 29.74 20.59 19.66
CA ASN A 440 31.09 21.00 19.26
C ASN A 440 31.56 22.31 19.90
N ASN A 441 30.79 22.92 20.82
CA ASN A 441 31.10 24.19 21.49
C ASN A 441 31.34 25.38 20.51
N LEU A 442 30.65 25.38 19.37
CA LEU A 442 30.76 26.42 18.34
C LEU A 442 29.90 27.66 18.66
N ILE A 443 28.94 27.54 19.59
CA ILE A 443 28.15 28.66 20.11
C ILE A 443 28.84 29.26 21.34
N SER A 444 29.24 30.54 21.27
CA SER A 444 29.71 31.27 22.45
C SER A 444 28.56 31.71 23.38
N PRO A 445 28.80 31.92 24.69
CA PRO A 445 27.79 32.46 25.60
C PRO A 445 27.23 33.84 25.22
N LYS A 446 27.93 34.61 24.36
CA LYS A 446 27.46 35.91 23.85
C LYS A 446 26.69 35.82 22.54
N THR A 447 26.75 34.68 21.85
CA THR A 447 25.99 34.42 20.61
C THR A 447 24.72 33.62 20.88
N GLY A 448 24.66 32.82 21.96
CA GLY A 448 23.46 32.07 22.36
C GLY A 448 22.24 32.94 22.72
N GLU A 449 22.41 34.23 23.07
CA GLU A 449 21.27 35.15 23.24
C GLU A 449 20.64 35.60 21.90
N ARG A 450 21.32 35.37 20.76
CA ARG A 450 20.93 35.84 19.42
C ARG A 450 20.63 34.72 18.41
N LEU A 451 21.08 33.50 18.67
CA LEU A 451 20.79 32.32 17.86
C LEU A 451 19.66 31.54 18.52
N LYS A 452 18.41 31.80 18.12
CA LYS A 452 17.28 30.94 18.48
C LYS A 452 16.78 30.25 17.23
N ILE A 453 16.43 28.97 17.33
CA ILE A 453 15.77 28.21 16.25
C ILE A 453 14.53 28.96 15.71
N THR A 454 13.85 29.74 16.56
CA THR A 454 12.68 30.57 16.22
C THR A 454 12.98 31.79 15.37
N ASP A 455 14.23 32.23 15.30
CA ASP A 455 14.61 33.46 14.59
C ASP A 455 14.80 33.16 13.10
N ASP A 456 14.44 34.12 12.24
CA ASP A 456 14.48 33.93 10.80
C ASP A 456 15.92 33.73 10.31
N THR A 457 16.89 34.54 10.76
CA THR A 457 18.30 34.46 10.33
C THR A 457 19.09 33.27 10.85
N PHE A 458 18.46 32.36 11.61
CA PHE A 458 19.14 31.25 12.28
C PHE A 458 19.97 30.40 11.30
N LEU A 459 19.45 30.09 10.10
CA LEU A 459 20.15 29.20 9.17
C LEU A 459 21.45 29.81 8.66
N SER A 460 21.43 31.07 8.21
CA SER A 460 22.63 31.74 7.70
C SER A 460 23.71 31.89 8.79
N ASP A 461 23.30 32.24 10.01
CA ASP A 461 24.21 32.43 11.14
C ASP A 461 24.79 31.06 11.61
N ALA A 462 23.97 30.01 11.69
CA ALA A 462 24.39 28.66 12.04
C ALA A 462 25.35 28.06 11.00
N ILE A 463 25.06 28.24 9.70
CA ILE A 463 25.92 27.80 8.59
C ILE A 463 27.28 28.50 8.63
N GLY A 464 27.30 29.80 8.92
CA GLY A 464 28.54 30.57 9.06
C GLY A 464 29.44 30.16 10.23
N LEU A 465 28.92 29.36 11.18
CA LEU A 465 29.69 28.78 12.29
C LEU A 465 30.20 27.36 12.02
N LEU A 466 29.78 26.72 10.91
CA LEU A 466 30.23 25.36 10.59
C LEU A 466 31.72 25.36 10.15
N PRO A 467 32.54 24.43 10.67
CA PRO A 467 33.93 24.28 10.22
C PRO A 467 34.06 23.50 8.90
N ILE A 468 32.94 22.97 8.37
CA ILE A 468 32.85 22.11 7.18
C ILE A 468 31.58 22.45 6.39
N PRO A 469 31.61 22.32 5.04
CA PRO A 469 30.49 22.72 4.19
C PRO A 469 29.23 21.92 4.47
N LEU A 470 28.08 22.59 4.40
CA LEU A 470 26.75 21.98 4.47
C LEU A 470 26.44 21.30 3.12
N LEU A 471 25.99 20.04 3.16
CA LEU A 471 25.45 19.33 2.01
C LEU A 471 24.00 18.94 2.30
N ILE A 472 23.06 19.54 1.57
CA ILE A 472 21.62 19.24 1.63
C ILE A 472 21.25 18.37 0.42
N ILE A 473 20.55 17.26 0.68
CA ILE A 473 19.99 16.38 -0.37
C ILE A 473 18.48 16.19 -0.12
N VAL A 474 17.63 16.67 -1.02
CA VAL A 474 16.15 16.53 -0.92
C VAL A 474 15.60 15.71 -2.07
N ASP A 475 14.95 14.59 -1.77
CA ASP A 475 14.34 13.70 -2.78
C ASP A 475 12.81 13.86 -2.86
N GLY A 476 12.27 13.88 -4.07
CA GLY A 476 10.82 13.93 -4.33
C GLY A 476 10.19 15.29 -4.10
N LEU A 477 10.90 16.38 -4.44
CA LEU A 477 10.47 17.76 -4.19
C LEU A 477 9.13 18.09 -4.87
N ASP A 478 8.86 17.45 -6.00
CA ASP A 478 7.61 17.49 -6.75
C ASP A 478 6.42 16.77 -6.08
N LYS A 479 6.64 16.08 -4.95
CA LYS A 479 5.60 15.34 -4.21
C LYS A 479 5.17 16.05 -2.93
N GLY A 480 5.93 17.03 -2.44
CA GLY A 480 5.62 17.78 -1.23
C GLY A 480 4.43 18.73 -1.40
N ASP A 481 3.45 18.66 -0.49
CA ASP A 481 2.31 19.58 -0.28
C ASP A 481 1.37 19.88 -1.47
N ILE A 482 1.61 19.34 -2.68
CA ILE A 482 0.80 19.61 -3.88
C ILE A 482 -0.67 19.17 -3.71
N HIS A 483 -0.95 18.19 -2.85
CA HIS A 483 -2.26 17.55 -2.77
C HIS A 483 -3.17 17.99 -1.60
N HIS A 484 -2.67 18.62 -0.54
CA HIS A 484 -3.43 18.68 0.73
C HIS A 484 -3.73 20.06 1.33
N ASN A 485 -3.09 21.16 0.93
CA ASN A 485 -3.50 22.49 1.45
C ASN A 485 -3.38 23.66 0.47
N ARG A 486 -4.49 24.40 0.29
CA ARG A 486 -4.49 25.71 -0.39
C ARG A 486 -3.78 26.80 0.42
N LYS A 487 -3.55 26.57 1.72
CA LYS A 487 -3.09 27.58 2.68
C LYS A 487 -1.56 27.75 2.72
N TYR A 488 -0.79 26.74 2.32
CA TYR A 488 0.68 26.73 2.34
C TYR A 488 1.32 26.91 0.95
N LYS A 489 0.57 27.48 0.00
CA LYS A 489 1.05 27.73 -1.38
C LYS A 489 2.25 28.67 -1.50
N GLU A 490 2.59 29.37 -0.43
CA GLU A 490 3.64 30.40 -0.39
C GLU A 490 4.80 30.01 0.56
N GLU A 491 4.67 28.92 1.32
CA GLU A 491 5.66 28.40 2.28
C GLU A 491 6.14 26.99 1.87
N PHE A 492 6.45 26.83 0.58
CA PHE A 492 7.29 25.72 0.13
C PHE A 492 8.70 25.86 0.78
N PRO A 493 9.48 24.78 1.06
CA PRO A 493 10.54 24.79 2.09
C PRO A 493 11.81 25.62 1.78
N PHE A 494 11.69 26.60 0.91
CA PHE A 494 12.71 27.58 0.59
C PHE A 494 12.15 29.01 0.46
N SER A 495 11.13 29.38 1.24
CA SER A 495 10.87 30.81 1.54
C SER A 495 12.14 31.51 2.02
N ASN A 496 12.95 30.78 2.77
CA ASN A 496 14.25 31.17 3.32
C ASN A 496 15.42 30.67 2.44
N LEU A 497 15.23 30.37 1.14
CA LEU A 497 16.29 29.85 0.25
C LEU A 497 17.57 30.69 0.36
N ASN A 498 17.41 32.00 0.40
CA ASN A 498 18.49 32.98 0.43
C ASN A 498 19.43 32.82 1.64
N GLU A 499 18.97 32.27 2.77
CA GLU A 499 19.82 31.97 3.93
C GLU A 499 20.72 30.75 3.71
N LEU A 500 20.30 29.84 2.82
CA LEU A 500 21.06 28.67 2.40
C LEU A 500 21.98 28.96 1.19
N MET A 501 21.84 30.12 0.53
CA MET A 501 22.66 30.53 -0.63
C MET A 501 24.06 31.04 -0.22
N THR A 502 24.86 30.21 0.45
CA THR A 502 26.25 30.54 0.84
C THR A 502 27.28 29.87 -0.07
N ASP A 503 28.52 30.35 -0.05
CA ASP A 503 29.70 29.67 -0.64
C ASP A 503 30.03 28.34 0.05
N HIS A 504 29.44 28.10 1.22
CA HIS A 504 29.67 26.94 2.08
C HIS A 504 28.55 25.89 2.03
N THR A 505 27.54 26.03 1.14
CA THR A 505 26.36 25.15 1.10
C THR A 505 26.14 24.54 -0.28
N TYR A 506 26.16 23.21 -0.38
CA TYR A 506 25.83 22.45 -1.58
C TYR A 506 24.41 21.89 -1.48
N ILE A 507 23.61 22.01 -2.55
CA ILE A 507 22.19 21.63 -2.55
C ILE A 507 21.87 20.77 -3.78
N ILE A 508 21.41 19.55 -3.51
CA ILE A 508 20.95 18.58 -4.51
C ILE A 508 19.46 18.32 -4.27
N ILE A 509 18.63 18.54 -5.29
CA ILE A 509 17.18 18.27 -5.25
C ILE A 509 16.78 17.26 -6.31
N SER A 510 15.76 16.43 -6.06
CA SER A 510 15.18 15.50 -7.04
C SER A 510 13.73 15.85 -7.37
N CYS A 511 13.36 15.73 -8.65
CA CYS A 511 11.99 15.96 -9.13
C CYS A 511 11.70 15.29 -10.48
N GLU A 512 10.43 15.22 -10.90
CA GLU A 512 10.06 14.75 -12.23
C GLU A 512 10.34 15.73 -13.38
N THR A 513 10.73 15.17 -14.53
CA THR A 513 11.00 15.97 -15.75
C THR A 513 9.75 16.70 -16.24
N ASN A 514 9.86 18.01 -16.50
CA ASN A 514 8.81 18.93 -16.95
C ASN A 514 7.76 19.33 -15.90
N LEU A 515 7.95 19.02 -14.62
CA LEU A 515 7.06 19.52 -13.57
C LEU A 515 7.35 20.99 -13.25
N LYS A 516 6.30 21.77 -12.98
CA LYS A 516 6.41 23.17 -12.58
C LYS A 516 6.89 23.26 -11.12
N LEU A 517 8.20 23.19 -10.92
CA LEU A 517 8.84 23.74 -9.73
C LEU A 517 8.47 25.23 -9.60
N TYR A 518 8.49 25.75 -8.37
CA TYR A 518 8.31 27.17 -8.12
C TYR A 518 9.39 27.98 -8.86
N GLU A 519 9.00 29.11 -9.47
CA GLU A 519 9.91 30.00 -10.22
C GLU A 519 11.11 30.43 -9.36
N THR A 520 10.89 30.65 -8.05
CA THR A 520 11.95 30.89 -7.07
C THR A 520 13.05 29.84 -7.16
N ILE A 521 12.72 28.54 -7.09
CA ILE A 521 13.73 27.46 -7.12
C ILE A 521 14.37 27.37 -8.50
N LEU A 522 13.59 27.49 -9.57
CA LEU A 522 14.08 27.42 -10.95
C LEU A 522 15.19 28.44 -11.22
N ASN A 523 15.06 29.65 -10.66
CA ASN A 523 16.07 30.72 -10.79
C ASN A 523 17.41 30.40 -10.08
N HIS A 524 17.44 29.43 -9.17
CA HIS A 524 18.65 29.01 -8.46
C HIS A 524 19.18 27.64 -8.89
N ILE A 525 18.52 26.92 -9.82
CA ILE A 525 19.06 25.68 -10.40
C ILE A 525 20.08 26.01 -11.49
N HIS A 526 21.35 25.66 -11.24
CA HIS A 526 22.45 25.93 -12.15
C HIS A 526 22.81 24.70 -12.98
N TYR A 527 22.78 23.51 -12.37
CA TYR A 527 23.09 22.23 -13.01
C TYR A 527 21.88 21.29 -13.00
N ASN A 528 21.73 20.47 -14.04
CA ASN A 528 20.76 19.37 -14.06
C ASN A 528 21.43 18.08 -14.53
N LEU A 529 21.33 17.05 -13.69
CA LEU A 529 21.60 15.68 -14.04
C LEU A 529 20.27 15.03 -14.46
N GLN A 530 20.06 14.85 -15.76
CA GLN A 530 18.87 14.15 -16.26
C GLN A 530 19.10 12.63 -16.26
N LEU A 531 18.54 11.96 -15.28
CA LEU A 531 18.53 10.50 -15.15
C LEU A 531 17.76 9.87 -16.31
N GLN A 532 18.32 8.80 -16.88
CA GLN A 532 17.66 7.98 -17.89
C GLN A 532 17.18 6.66 -17.27
N PRO A 533 16.09 6.06 -17.80
CA PRO A 533 15.67 4.72 -17.39
C PRO A 533 16.79 3.69 -17.62
N LEU A 534 16.81 2.64 -16.80
CA LEU A 534 17.71 1.51 -16.99
C LEU A 534 17.40 0.78 -18.31
N THR A 535 18.44 0.24 -18.95
CA THR A 535 18.27 -0.63 -20.13
C THR A 535 17.71 -2.00 -19.72
N ILE A 536 17.20 -2.76 -20.69
CA ILE A 536 16.71 -4.14 -20.45
C ILE A 536 17.83 -5.07 -19.95
N GLU A 537 19.10 -4.76 -20.23
CA GLU A 537 20.26 -5.52 -19.74
C GLU A 537 20.67 -5.16 -18.30
N GLN A 538 20.15 -4.03 -17.78
CA GLN A 538 20.40 -3.54 -16.43
C GLN A 538 19.26 -3.87 -15.44
N LEU A 539 18.12 -4.33 -15.95
CA LEU A 539 16.92 -4.74 -15.18
C LEU A 539 16.86 -6.26 -15.01
#